data_AF-A0A4Y9PK67-F1
#
_entry.id   AF-A0A4Y9PK67-F1
#
_cell.length_a   1.000
_cell.length_b   1.000
_cell.length_c   1.000
_cell.angle_alpha   90.00
_cell.angle_beta   90.00
_cell.angle_gamma   90.00
#
_symmetry.space_group_name_H-M   'P 1'
#
loop_
_entity.id
_entity.type
_entity.pdbx_description
1 polymer ?
#
loop_
_entity_poly.entity_id
_entity_poly.type
_entity_poly.pdbx_seq_one_letter_code
_entity_poly.pdbx_strand_id
1 'polypeptide(L)'
;MTSWRDQVESLPVEIRIKAHLVYELASDRMSGQPVDATAGALRAVAKAEGIDSEHPWIDDAAIEISQRPKDGPSWPGPAGTGLPSA
;
A
#
# COMPACT_ATOMS: atom_id res chain seq x y z
N MET A 1 12.01 2.37 -14.24
CA MET A 1 11.84 1.79 -12.88
C MET A 1 11.24 0.42 -13.08
N THR A 2 11.87 -0.62 -12.55
CA THR A 2 11.31 -1.99 -12.59
C THR A 2 10.15 -2.02 -11.60
N SER A 3 8.99 -2.57 -11.98
CA SER A 3 7.87 -2.67 -11.04
C SER A 3 8.26 -3.58 -9.87
N TRP A 4 7.84 -3.27 -8.65
CA TRP A 4 8.04 -4.17 -7.50
C TRP A 4 7.47 -5.57 -7.79
N ARG A 5 6.40 -5.63 -8.60
CA ARG A 5 5.72 -6.85 -9.01
C ARG A 5 6.63 -7.75 -9.86
N ASP A 6 7.40 -7.16 -10.79
CA ASP A 6 8.35 -7.90 -11.63
C ASP A 6 9.48 -8.52 -10.78
N GLN A 7 9.90 -7.83 -9.72
CA GLN A 7 10.91 -8.34 -8.80
C GLN A 7 10.39 -9.51 -7.97
N VAL A 8 9.14 -9.39 -7.50
CA VAL A 8 8.48 -10.46 -6.75
C VAL A 8 8.28 -11.70 -7.62
N GLU A 9 7.95 -11.59 -8.91
CA GLU A 9 7.74 -12.75 -9.79
C GLU A 9 8.94 -13.70 -9.91
N SER A 10 10.15 -13.23 -9.64
CA SER A 10 11.36 -14.07 -9.60
C SER A 10 11.52 -14.92 -8.34
N LEU A 11 10.71 -14.65 -7.29
CA LEU A 11 10.81 -15.31 -5.99
C LEU A 11 10.07 -16.65 -5.94
N PRO A 12 10.39 -17.53 -4.97
CA PRO A 12 9.63 -18.75 -4.72
C PRO A 12 8.13 -18.48 -4.56
N VAL A 13 7.27 -19.40 -5.01
CA VAL A 13 5.81 -19.20 -5.04
C VAL A 13 5.20 -18.81 -3.68
N GLU A 14 5.69 -19.42 -2.59
CA GLU A 14 5.24 -19.09 -1.24
C GLU A 14 5.55 -17.62 -0.89
N ILE A 15 6.77 -17.16 -1.22
CA ILE A 15 7.20 -15.77 -0.97
C ILE A 15 6.42 -14.80 -1.86
N ARG A 16 6.12 -15.18 -3.11
CA ARG A 16 5.28 -14.37 -4.01
C ARG A 16 3.91 -14.08 -3.44
N ILE A 17 3.26 -15.11 -2.89
CA ILE A 17 1.93 -14.98 -2.29
C ILE A 17 2.00 -14.06 -1.06
N LYS A 18 2.96 -14.30 -0.16
CA LYS A 18 3.11 -13.47 1.04
C LYS A 18 3.46 -12.01 0.71
N ALA A 19 4.32 -11.76 -0.26
CA ALA A 19 4.68 -10.41 -0.69
C ALA A 19 3.48 -9.65 -1.25
N HIS A 20 2.62 -10.31 -2.04
CA HIS A 20 1.36 -9.72 -2.49
C HIS A 20 0.41 -9.41 -1.33
N LEU A 21 0.27 -10.32 -0.35
CA LEU A 21 -0.56 -10.07 0.84
C LEU A 21 -0.04 -8.89 1.68
N VAL A 22 1.28 -8.81 1.86
CA VAL A 22 1.95 -7.70 2.55
C VAL A 22 1.67 -6.37 1.83
N TYR A 23 1.78 -6.37 0.49
CA TYR A 23 1.49 -5.21 -0.33
C TYR A 23 0.04 -4.75 -0.19
N GLU A 24 -0.94 -5.65 -0.32
CA GLU A 24 -2.36 -5.30 -0.21
C GLU A 24 -2.70 -4.75 1.18
N LEU A 25 -2.20 -5.39 2.24
CA LEU A 25 -2.41 -4.93 3.61
C LEU A 25 -1.78 -3.56 3.89
N ALA A 26 -0.58 -3.31 3.36
CA ALA A 26 0.07 -2.02 3.47
C ALA A 26 -0.67 -0.96 2.63
N SER A 27 -1.15 -1.31 1.44
CA SER A 27 -1.92 -0.41 0.58
C SER A 27 -3.19 0.08 1.27
N ASP A 28 -3.96 -0.82 1.88
CA ASP A 28 -5.18 -0.49 2.62
C ASP A 28 -4.93 0.51 3.76
N ARG A 29 -3.81 0.36 4.48
CA ARG A 29 -3.54 1.17 5.68
C ARG A 29 -2.68 2.41 5.45
N MET A 30 -1.84 2.40 4.42
CA MET A 30 -0.77 3.39 4.22
C MET A 30 -0.93 4.22 2.95
N SER A 31 -2.01 4.06 2.18
CA SER A 31 -2.26 4.91 1.00
C SER A 31 -2.23 6.40 1.36
N GLY A 32 -1.50 7.17 0.57
CA GLY A 32 -1.29 8.61 0.78
C GLY A 32 -0.42 8.98 1.98
N GLN A 33 0.19 8.00 2.68
CA GLN A 33 1.20 8.27 3.71
C GLN A 33 2.59 8.50 3.08
N PRO A 34 3.51 9.20 3.78
CA PRO A 34 4.88 9.41 3.30
C PRO A 34 5.61 8.08 3.00
N VAL A 35 6.45 8.07 1.95
CA VAL A 35 7.21 6.88 1.50
C VAL A 35 7.92 6.18 2.66
N ASP A 36 8.63 6.92 3.52
CA ASP A 36 9.40 6.35 4.63
C ASP A 36 8.51 5.61 5.64
N ALA A 37 7.33 6.15 5.94
CA ALA A 37 6.37 5.53 6.84
C ALA A 37 5.79 4.25 6.21
N THR A 38 5.45 4.31 4.92
CA THR A 38 4.93 3.18 4.15
C THR A 38 5.97 2.06 4.03
N ALA A 39 7.23 2.39 3.74
CA ALA A 39 8.34 1.45 3.70
C ALA A 39 8.54 0.81 5.09
N GLY A 40 8.51 1.59 6.16
CA GLY A 40 8.59 1.07 7.54
C GLY A 40 7.49 0.04 7.84
N ALA A 41 6.25 0.32 7.42
CA ALA A 41 5.13 -0.61 7.58
C ALA A 41 5.31 -1.89 6.76
N LEU A 42 5.70 -1.78 5.48
CA LEU A 42 5.98 -2.93 4.62
C LEU A 42 7.08 -3.82 5.22
N ARG A 43 8.20 -3.23 5.66
CA ARG A 43 9.31 -3.97 6.30
C ARG A 43 8.86 -4.70 7.56
N ALA A 44 8.03 -4.06 8.38
CA ALA A 44 7.50 -4.67 9.61
C ALA A 44 6.62 -5.89 9.32
N VAL A 45 5.71 -5.78 8.35
CA VAL A 45 4.81 -6.88 7.95
C VAL A 45 5.60 -7.99 7.25
N ALA A 46 6.51 -7.65 6.32
CA ALA A 46 7.39 -8.60 5.65
C ALA A 46 8.19 -9.43 6.67
N LYS A 47 8.77 -8.78 7.68
CA LYS A 47 9.49 -9.46 8.77
C LYS A 47 8.59 -10.40 9.58
N ALA A 48 7.34 -10.01 9.85
CA ALA A 48 6.38 -10.86 10.55
C ALA A 48 6.01 -12.12 9.74
N GLU A 49 5.98 -12.01 8.42
CA GLU A 49 5.70 -13.10 7.48
C GLU A 49 6.94 -13.96 7.14
N GLY A 50 8.10 -13.65 7.72
CA GLY A 50 9.37 -14.33 7.47
C GLY A 50 9.96 -14.05 6.09
N ILE A 51 9.61 -12.91 5.49
CA ILE A 51 10.17 -12.42 4.23
C ILE A 51 11.37 -11.51 4.53
N ASP A 52 12.36 -11.52 3.65
CA ASP A 52 13.45 -10.55 3.69
C ASP A 52 12.93 -9.11 3.60
N SER A 53 13.07 -8.36 4.69
CA SER A 53 12.61 -6.97 4.81
C SER A 53 13.54 -5.96 4.15
N GLU A 54 14.71 -6.38 3.66
CA GLU A 54 15.65 -5.50 2.94
C GLU A 54 15.58 -5.68 1.42
N HIS A 55 14.65 -6.52 0.93
CA HIS A 55 14.51 -6.77 -0.49
C HIS A 55 14.04 -5.52 -1.26
N PRO A 56 14.64 -5.17 -2.42
CA PRO A 56 14.35 -3.93 -3.16
C PRO A 56 12.87 -3.69 -3.53
N TRP A 57 12.09 -4.74 -3.78
CA TRP A 57 10.64 -4.65 -4.04
C TRP A 57 9.88 -3.83 -2.98
N ILE A 58 10.34 -3.81 -1.73
CA ILE A 58 9.68 -3.06 -0.64
C ILE A 58 9.73 -1.55 -0.88
N ASP A 59 10.88 -1.03 -1.32
CA ASP A 59 11.04 0.41 -1.54
C ASP A 59 10.22 0.87 -2.75
N ASP A 60 10.24 0.08 -3.83
CA ASP A 60 9.42 0.35 -5.02
C ASP A 60 7.91 0.25 -4.71
N ALA A 61 7.49 -0.73 -3.91
CA ALA A 61 6.12 -0.86 -3.43
C ALA A 61 5.71 0.33 -2.54
N ALA A 62 6.60 0.80 -1.67
CA ALA A 62 6.33 1.93 -0.80
C ALA A 62 6.09 3.23 -1.59
N ILE A 63 6.88 3.46 -2.64
CA ILE A 63 6.69 4.59 -3.56
C ILE A 63 5.32 4.50 -4.21
N GLU A 64 4.96 3.33 -4.75
CA GLU A 64 3.66 3.14 -5.42
C GLU A 64 2.48 3.37 -4.47
N ILE A 65 2.51 2.79 -3.26
CA ILE A 65 1.45 2.95 -2.26
C ILE A 65 1.36 4.40 -1.77
N SER A 66 2.47 5.07 -1.54
CA SER A 66 2.48 6.48 -1.08
C SER A 66 1.81 7.43 -2.08
N GLN A 67 1.85 7.08 -3.37
CA GLN A 67 1.24 7.86 -4.45
C GLN A 67 -0.25 7.54 -4.62
N ARG A 68 -0.75 6.46 -4.02
CA ARG A 68 -2.19 6.16 -4.05
C ARG A 68 -2.94 7.24 -3.26
N PRO A 69 -4.08 7.73 -3.77
CA PRO A 69 -4.97 8.55 -2.99
C PRO A 69 -5.29 7.83 -1.68
N LYS A 70 -5.23 8.53 -0.55
CA LYS A 70 -5.82 8.00 0.68
C LYS A 70 -7.28 7.76 0.37
N ASP A 71 -7.74 6.51 0.46
CA ASP A 71 -9.17 6.22 0.37
C ASP A 71 -9.85 7.03 1.48
N GLY A 72 -10.45 8.16 1.07
CA GLY A 72 -11.36 8.91 1.92
C GLY A 72 -12.61 8.05 2.13
N PRO A 73 -13.37 8.24 3.22
CA PRO A 73 -14.61 7.52 3.38
C PRO A 73 -15.46 7.70 2.13
N SER A 74 -15.71 6.61 1.38
CA SER A 74 -16.70 6.56 0.31
C SER A 74 -18.10 6.55 0.94
N TRP A 75 -18.38 7.53 1.78
CA TRP A 75 -19.72 7.80 2.23
C TRP A 75 -20.28 8.90 1.32
N PRO A 76 -21.42 8.69 0.64
CA PRO A 76 -22.16 9.82 0.11
C PRO A 76 -22.64 10.60 1.33
N GLY A 77 -21.91 11.64 1.74
CA GLY A 77 -22.43 12.63 2.68
C GLY A 77 -23.80 13.07 2.16
N PRO A 78 -24.83 13.20 3.02
CA PRO A 78 -26.16 13.59 2.57
C PRO A 78 -26.01 14.90 1.80
N ALA A 79 -26.49 14.90 0.55
CA ALA A 79 -26.50 16.06 -0.32
C ALA A 79 -26.97 17.26 0.50
N GLY A 80 -26.07 18.22 0.71
CA GLY A 80 -26.40 19.47 1.37
C GLY A 80 -27.58 20.06 0.64
N THR A 81 -28.75 20.03 1.27
CA THR A 81 -29.94 20.73 0.81
C THR A 81 -29.61 22.20 0.86
N GLY A 82 -29.14 22.74 -0.26
CA GLY A 82 -29.19 24.16 -0.53
C GLY A 82 -30.64 24.59 -0.53
N LEU A 83 -31.14 25.04 0.61
CA LEU A 83 -32.33 25.87 0.65
C LEU A 83 -31.93 27.24 0.10
N PRO A 84 -32.58 27.76 -0.97
CA PRO A 84 -32.50 29.17 -1.26
C PRO A 84 -33.17 29.94 -0.11
N SER A 85 -32.42 30.83 0.54
CA SER A 85 -33.03 31.80 1.46
C SER A 85 -33.92 32.75 0.66
N ALA A 86 -35.15 32.90 1.14
CA ALA A 86 -36.17 33.82 0.64
C ALA A 86 -35.85 35.28 0.95
#